data_AF-A0A522M4M7-F1
#
_entry.id   AF-A0A522M4M7-F1
#
_cell.length_a   1.000
_cell.length_b   1.000
_cell.length_c   1.000
_cell.angle_alpha   90.00
_cell.angle_beta   90.00
_cell.angle_gamma   90.00
#
_symmetry.space_group_name_H-M   'P 1'
#
loop_
_entity.id
_entity.type
_entity.pdbx_description
1 polymer ?
#
loop_
_entity_poly.entity_id
_entity_poly.type
_entity_poly.pdbx_seq_one_letter_code
_entity_poly.pdbx_strand_id
1 'polypeptide(L)'
;MYIDFNMPPAPEIAEIVSAYWSRYFFVGSPSGNYQINTLANTFVRVTEAAIVEYEFGTTAVREFWSESRALHLSSMHRAISHFETSLADVHRSIEVFRRLRNHKERDRLAIYLAAYKPGFVSDAVATSFREIRNTIHHLGEKVLNGQISEGQPIALKPDGSEIPHPTEAGQTIKIIDRLVIGPHEITFVDLVATFGELSAAAAYMAGCAPHLVQRAASN
;
A
#
# COMPACT_ATOMS: atom_id res chain seq x y z
N MET A 1 24.14 -13.30 -15.22
CA MET A 1 23.34 -12.28 -14.52
C MET A 1 22.85 -12.89 -13.21
N TYR A 2 23.16 -12.24 -12.09
CA TYR A 2 22.68 -12.54 -10.74
C TYR A 2 21.51 -11.62 -10.40
N ILE A 3 20.64 -12.05 -9.48
CA ILE A 3 19.50 -11.25 -9.02
C ILE A 3 19.66 -11.01 -7.52
N ASP A 4 19.53 -9.75 -7.10
CA ASP A 4 19.44 -9.34 -5.70
C ASP A 4 18.08 -8.69 -5.44
N PHE A 5 17.50 -8.96 -4.28
CA PHE A 5 16.15 -8.52 -3.93
C PHE A 5 16.18 -7.58 -2.73
N ASN A 6 15.98 -6.29 -2.97
CA ASN A 6 15.72 -5.31 -1.92
C ASN A 6 14.21 -5.12 -1.75
N MET A 7 13.55 -6.18 -1.30
CA MET A 7 12.12 -6.24 -1.02
C MET A 7 11.92 -6.57 0.46
N PRO A 8 11.89 -5.57 1.36
CA PRO A 8 11.73 -5.81 2.80
C PRO A 8 10.39 -6.51 3.11
N PRO A 9 10.32 -7.33 4.17
CA PRO A 9 9.05 -7.91 4.58
C PRO A 9 8.06 -6.82 5.00
N ALA A 10 6.77 -7.08 4.81
CA ALA A 10 5.72 -6.17 5.24
C ALA A 10 5.57 -6.20 6.78
N PRO A 11 4.94 -5.18 7.39
CA PRO A 11 4.63 -5.22 8.82
C PRO A 11 3.65 -6.35 9.15
N GLU A 12 3.73 -6.89 10.37
CA GLU A 12 2.86 -8.00 10.79
C GLU A 12 1.38 -7.59 10.80
N ILE A 13 0.58 -8.27 9.97
CA ILE A 13 -0.86 -8.02 9.80
C ILE A 13 -1.62 -8.25 11.11
N ALA A 14 -1.21 -9.26 11.89
CA ALA A 14 -1.89 -9.67 13.11
C ALA A 14 -2.04 -8.52 14.11
N GLU A 15 -1.02 -7.67 14.26
CA GLU A 15 -1.05 -6.54 15.17
C GLU A 15 -2.03 -5.44 14.70
N ILE A 16 -2.10 -5.20 13.39
CA ILE A 16 -2.94 -4.17 12.75
C ILE A 16 -4.42 -4.52 12.87
N VAL A 17 -4.74 -5.76 12.50
CA VAL A 17 -6.09 -6.28 12.32
C VAL A 17 -6.69 -6.63 13.68
N SER A 18 -5.92 -7.28 14.55
CA SER A 18 -6.42 -7.72 15.85
C SER A 18 -6.89 -6.54 16.70
N ALA A 19 -6.10 -5.48 16.84
CA ALA A 19 -6.44 -4.38 17.74
C ALA A 19 -7.77 -3.70 17.39
N TYR A 20 -7.99 -3.39 16.10
CA TYR A 20 -9.22 -2.74 15.66
C TYR A 20 -10.41 -3.69 15.69
N TRP A 21 -10.29 -4.88 15.10
CA TRP A 21 -11.42 -5.81 15.00
C TRP A 21 -11.81 -6.40 16.34
N SER A 22 -10.87 -6.71 17.22
CA SER A 22 -11.20 -7.16 18.57
C SER A 22 -11.99 -6.09 19.31
N ARG A 23 -11.64 -4.80 19.19
CA ARG A 23 -12.46 -3.73 19.77
C ARG A 23 -13.82 -3.63 19.11
N TYR A 24 -13.88 -3.67 17.78
CA TYR A 24 -15.14 -3.58 17.05
C TYR A 24 -16.13 -4.68 17.46
N PHE A 25 -15.67 -5.94 17.53
CA PHE A 25 -16.52 -7.09 17.86
C PHE A 25 -16.83 -7.24 19.35
N PHE A 26 -15.89 -6.95 20.25
CA PHE A 26 -16.05 -7.20 21.69
C PHE A 26 -16.37 -5.97 22.54
N VAL A 27 -16.09 -4.75 22.06
CA VAL A 27 -16.37 -3.48 22.77
C VAL A 27 -17.48 -2.68 22.09
N GLY A 28 -17.47 -2.64 20.76
CA GLY A 28 -18.44 -1.92 19.94
C GLY A 28 -17.79 -0.93 19.00
N SER A 29 -18.60 -0.32 18.13
CA SER A 29 -18.13 0.60 17.10
C SER A 29 -17.50 1.86 17.68
N PRO A 30 -16.45 2.43 17.03
CA PRO A 30 -15.78 3.63 17.52
C PRO A 30 -16.64 4.90 17.42
N SER A 31 -17.70 4.88 16.60
CA SER A 31 -18.68 5.96 16.46
C SER A 31 -20.11 5.43 16.50
N GLY A 32 -21.08 6.30 16.82
CA GLY A 32 -22.51 6.06 16.60
C GLY A 32 -22.95 6.36 15.16
N ASN A 33 -22.11 7.00 14.35
CA ASN A 33 -22.37 7.33 12.97
C ASN A 33 -21.97 6.16 12.04
N TYR A 34 -22.96 5.65 11.29
CA TYR A 34 -22.77 4.53 10.36
C TYR A 34 -21.75 4.80 9.24
N GLN A 35 -21.76 6.01 8.66
CA GLN A 35 -20.83 6.38 7.58
C GLN A 35 -19.39 6.41 8.10
N ILE A 36 -19.18 6.92 9.31
CA ILE A 36 -17.87 7.00 9.95
C ILE A 36 -17.35 5.61 10.30
N ASN A 37 -18.20 4.73 10.84
CA ASN A 37 -17.84 3.33 11.06
C ASN A 37 -17.53 2.60 9.74
N THR A 38 -18.29 2.87 8.67
CA THR A 38 -18.03 2.30 7.35
C THR A 38 -16.68 2.75 6.80
N LEU A 39 -16.33 4.04 6.94
CA LEU A 39 -15.03 4.57 6.54
C LEU A 39 -13.90 3.94 7.36
N ALA A 40 -14.04 3.86 8.69
CA ALA A 40 -13.04 3.24 9.56
C ALA A 40 -12.83 1.76 9.23
N ASN A 41 -13.91 0.99 9.06
CA ASN A 41 -13.84 -0.42 8.66
C ASN A 41 -13.19 -0.58 7.28
N THR A 42 -13.54 0.28 6.32
CA THR A 42 -12.95 0.26 4.99
C THR A 42 -11.45 0.51 5.05
N PHE A 43 -11.01 1.52 5.82
CA PHE A 43 -9.60 1.84 5.99
C PHE A 43 -8.80 0.63 6.48
N VAL A 44 -9.27 -0.05 7.53
CA VAL A 44 -8.55 -1.20 8.10
C VAL A 44 -8.50 -2.35 7.11
N ARG A 45 -9.63 -2.69 6.46
CA ARG A 45 -9.69 -3.78 5.48
C ARG A 45 -8.78 -3.54 4.28
N VAL A 46 -8.76 -2.33 3.74
CA VAL A 46 -7.97 -2.04 2.53
C VAL A 46 -6.49 -1.83 2.86
N THR A 47 -6.17 -1.43 4.09
CA THR A 47 -4.78 -1.44 4.59
C THR A 47 -4.24 -2.87 4.69
N GLU A 48 -5.02 -3.78 5.28
CA GLU A 48 -4.67 -5.21 5.35
C GLU A 48 -4.52 -5.81 3.94
N ALA A 49 -5.49 -5.58 3.06
CA ALA A 49 -5.43 -6.06 1.68
C ALA A 49 -4.17 -5.57 0.95
N ALA A 50 -3.83 -4.28 1.08
CA ALA A 50 -2.63 -3.72 0.47
C ALA A 50 -1.34 -4.44 0.88
N ILE A 51 -1.24 -4.82 2.16
CA ILE A 51 -0.10 -5.53 2.73
C ILE A 51 -0.04 -6.98 2.20
N VAL A 52 -1.16 -7.70 2.24
CA VAL A 52 -1.26 -9.08 1.74
C VAL A 52 -0.89 -9.16 0.26
N GLU A 53 -1.43 -8.25 -0.55
CA GLU A 53 -1.16 -8.20 -1.98
C GLU A 53 0.32 -7.88 -2.26
N TYR A 54 0.96 -7.03 -1.45
CA TYR A 54 2.39 -6.81 -1.54
C TYR A 54 3.18 -8.10 -1.30
N GLU A 55 2.87 -8.86 -0.25
CA GLU A 55 3.56 -10.11 0.06
C GLU A 55 3.40 -11.16 -1.05
N PHE A 56 2.20 -11.29 -1.62
CA PHE A 56 1.99 -12.15 -2.79
C PHE A 56 2.77 -11.68 -4.01
N GLY A 57 2.84 -10.36 -4.24
CA GLY A 57 3.68 -9.76 -5.28
C GLY A 57 5.15 -10.13 -5.13
N THR A 58 5.72 -9.92 -3.94
CA THR A 58 7.14 -10.24 -3.68
C THR A 58 7.44 -11.73 -3.83
N THR A 59 6.53 -12.60 -3.40
CA THR A 59 6.64 -14.05 -3.56
C THR A 59 6.68 -14.44 -5.04
N ALA A 60 5.77 -13.89 -5.84
CA ALA A 60 5.70 -14.16 -7.27
C ALA A 60 6.93 -13.63 -8.05
N VAL A 61 7.51 -12.49 -7.63
CA VAL A 61 8.79 -11.99 -8.17
C VAL A 61 9.92 -12.95 -7.89
N ARG A 62 10.03 -13.43 -6.64
CA ARG A 62 11.07 -14.40 -6.27
C ARG A 62 10.91 -15.69 -7.06
N GLU A 63 9.68 -16.18 -7.21
CA GLU A 63 9.38 -17.35 -8.04
C GLU A 63 9.87 -17.18 -9.48
N PHE A 64 9.52 -16.06 -10.13
CA PHE A 64 9.93 -15.76 -11.51
C PHE A 64 11.45 -15.85 -11.73
N TRP A 65 12.23 -15.36 -10.77
CA TRP A 65 13.69 -15.27 -10.86
C TRP A 65 14.43 -16.48 -10.26
N SER A 66 13.74 -17.38 -9.54
CA SER A 66 14.36 -18.50 -8.83
C SER A 66 14.54 -19.78 -9.67
N GLU A 67 13.72 -19.99 -10.70
CA GLU A 67 13.75 -21.24 -11.49
C GLU A 67 14.52 -21.09 -12.80
N SER A 68 15.70 -21.70 -12.87
CA SER A 68 16.64 -21.60 -14.00
C SER A 68 16.25 -22.39 -15.25
N ARG A 69 15.08 -23.05 -15.27
CA ARG A 69 14.73 -24.05 -16.32
C ARG A 69 13.49 -23.71 -17.15
N ALA A 70 12.66 -22.77 -16.73
CA ALA A 70 11.55 -22.26 -17.52
C ALA A 70 11.36 -20.77 -17.25
N LEU A 71 11.00 -19.98 -18.26
CA LEU A 71 10.57 -18.61 -18.03
C LEU A 71 9.16 -18.65 -17.45
N HIS A 72 9.03 -18.48 -16.13
CA HIS A 72 7.73 -18.43 -15.44
C HIS A 72 7.00 -17.10 -15.70
N LEU A 73 6.76 -16.76 -16.97
CA LEU A 73 6.10 -15.51 -17.37
C LEU A 73 4.76 -15.30 -16.65
N SER A 74 4.07 -16.38 -16.31
CA SER A 74 2.87 -16.34 -15.48
C SER A 74 3.12 -15.77 -14.08
N SER A 75 4.25 -16.08 -13.44
CA SER A 75 4.63 -15.57 -12.12
C SER A 75 4.95 -14.07 -12.16
N MET A 76 5.55 -13.58 -13.26
CA MET A 76 5.71 -12.14 -13.47
C MET A 76 4.35 -11.44 -13.63
N HIS A 77 3.43 -11.98 -14.44
CA HIS A 77 2.08 -11.40 -14.56
C HIS A 77 1.32 -11.38 -13.22
N ARG A 78 1.43 -12.45 -12.41
CA ARG A 78 0.87 -12.48 -11.05
C ARG A 78 1.49 -11.40 -10.18
N ALA A 79 2.82 -11.28 -10.18
CA ALA A 79 3.51 -10.25 -9.42
C ALA A 79 2.99 -8.85 -9.76
N ILE A 80 2.89 -8.54 -11.05
CA ILE A 80 2.37 -7.26 -11.54
C ILE A 80 0.95 -7.01 -11.01
N SER A 81 0.04 -7.98 -11.18
CA SER A 81 -1.35 -7.85 -10.74
C SER A 81 -1.48 -7.64 -9.22
N HIS A 82 -0.69 -8.35 -8.43
CA HIS A 82 -0.62 -8.20 -6.98
C HIS A 82 -0.10 -6.81 -6.58
N PHE A 83 0.96 -6.31 -7.21
CA PHE A 83 1.47 -4.97 -6.92
C PHE A 83 0.51 -3.85 -7.36
N GLU A 84 -0.15 -3.99 -8.51
CA GLU A 84 -1.18 -3.03 -8.94
C GLU A 84 -2.34 -2.96 -7.94
N THR A 85 -2.78 -4.11 -7.44
CA THR A 85 -3.83 -4.21 -6.42
C THR A 85 -3.36 -3.58 -5.10
N SER A 86 -2.15 -3.90 -4.65
CA SER A 86 -1.54 -3.33 -3.45
C SER A 86 -1.49 -1.80 -3.51
N LEU A 87 -0.99 -1.21 -4.60
CA LEU A 87 -0.91 0.24 -4.78
C LEU A 87 -2.30 0.90 -4.87
N ALA A 88 -3.26 0.24 -5.52
CA ALA A 88 -4.64 0.72 -5.57
C ALA A 88 -5.30 0.75 -4.18
N ASP A 89 -5.03 -0.25 -3.35
CA ASP A 89 -5.52 -0.32 -1.98
C ASP A 89 -4.80 0.65 -1.03
N VAL A 90 -3.49 0.88 -1.19
CA VAL A 90 -2.80 1.98 -0.48
C VAL A 90 -3.45 3.33 -0.78
N HIS A 91 -3.63 3.64 -2.07
CA HIS A 91 -4.30 4.88 -2.47
C HIS A 91 -5.71 4.99 -1.85
N ARG A 92 -6.47 3.89 -1.86
CA ARG A 92 -7.80 3.83 -1.25
C ARG A 92 -7.75 4.06 0.26
N SER A 93 -6.80 3.45 0.97
CA SER A 93 -6.58 3.66 2.40
C SER A 93 -6.29 5.12 2.72
N ILE A 94 -5.40 5.76 1.96
CA ILE A 94 -5.07 7.18 2.12
C ILE A 94 -6.32 8.06 1.95
N GLU A 95 -7.09 7.87 0.87
CA GLU A 95 -8.29 8.67 0.59
C GLU A 95 -9.39 8.45 1.66
N VAL A 96 -9.61 7.21 2.08
CA VAL A 96 -10.57 6.89 3.15
C VAL A 96 -10.14 7.52 4.47
N PHE A 97 -8.86 7.44 4.84
CA PHE A 97 -8.33 8.07 6.05
C PHE A 97 -8.52 9.59 6.01
N ARG A 98 -8.13 10.22 4.90
CA ARG A 98 -8.29 11.68 4.69
C ARG A 98 -9.76 12.09 4.84
N ARG A 99 -10.69 11.31 4.28
CA ARG A 99 -12.12 11.58 4.39
C ARG A 99 -12.64 11.37 5.81
N LEU A 100 -12.20 10.33 6.49
CA LEU A 100 -12.58 10.02 7.87
C LEU A 100 -12.11 11.12 8.83
N ARG A 101 -10.83 11.52 8.73
CA ARG A 101 -10.21 12.62 9.48
C ARG A 101 -10.93 13.96 9.28
N ASN A 102 -11.37 14.25 8.06
CA ASN A 102 -11.99 15.52 7.70
C ASN A 102 -13.52 15.43 7.61
N HIS A 103 -14.14 14.45 8.28
CA HIS A 103 -15.58 14.24 8.19
C HIS A 103 -16.35 15.47 8.70
N LYS A 104 -17.35 15.93 7.91
CA LYS A 104 -18.05 17.20 8.15
C LYS A 104 -18.75 17.27 9.51
N GLU A 105 -19.29 16.15 9.95
CA GLU A 105 -20.01 16.08 11.24
C GLU A 105 -19.09 16.18 12.46
N ARG A 106 -17.76 16.13 12.28
CA ARG A 106 -16.77 16.16 13.36
C ARG A 106 -17.13 15.20 14.50
N ASP A 107 -17.51 13.99 14.14
CA ASP A 107 -17.66 12.91 15.10
C ASP A 107 -16.36 12.73 15.90
N ARG A 108 -16.49 12.18 17.09
CA ARG A 108 -15.39 11.94 18.01
C ARG A 108 -14.21 11.22 17.35
N LEU A 109 -14.45 10.18 16.53
CA LEU A 109 -13.36 9.49 15.84
C LEU A 109 -12.66 10.42 14.84
N ALA A 110 -13.41 11.24 14.10
CA ALA A 110 -12.84 12.21 13.16
C ALA A 110 -11.99 13.27 13.89
N ILE A 111 -12.47 13.79 15.02
CA ILE A 111 -11.71 14.74 15.87
C ILE A 111 -10.43 14.08 16.39
N TYR A 112 -10.54 12.86 16.91
CA TYR A 112 -9.41 12.11 17.44
C TYR A 112 -8.33 11.86 16.37
N LEU A 113 -8.76 11.56 15.13
CA LEU A 113 -7.85 11.36 13.99
C LEU A 113 -7.31 12.66 13.40
N ALA A 114 -8.00 13.79 13.55
CA ALA A 114 -7.49 15.09 13.10
C ALA A 114 -6.21 15.51 13.85
N ALA A 115 -6.01 15.01 15.08
CA ALA A 115 -4.77 15.20 15.83
C ALA A 115 -3.61 14.32 15.34
N TYR A 116 -3.90 13.21 14.66
CA TYR A 116 -2.90 12.28 14.14
C TYR A 116 -2.41 12.73 12.76
N LYS A 117 -1.10 12.92 12.63
CA LYS A 117 -0.46 13.50 11.42
C LYS A 117 0.58 12.55 10.81
N PRO A 118 0.15 11.39 10.25
CA PRO A 118 1.07 10.48 9.59
C PRO A 118 1.55 11.06 8.25
N GLY A 119 2.73 10.64 7.79
CA GLY A 119 3.37 11.11 6.57
C GLY A 119 2.55 10.84 5.31
N PHE A 120 1.85 9.70 5.24
CA PHE A 120 1.04 9.30 4.08
C PHE A 120 -0.11 10.25 3.76
N VAL A 121 -0.53 11.10 4.71
CA VAL A 121 -1.59 12.10 4.48
C VAL A 121 -1.05 13.36 3.81
N SER A 122 0.28 13.55 3.77
CA SER A 122 0.88 14.66 3.04
C SER A 122 0.46 14.63 1.57
N ASP A 123 0.30 15.82 0.97
CA ASP A 123 -0.10 15.90 -0.43
C ASP A 123 0.95 15.27 -1.36
N ALA A 124 2.23 15.33 -0.99
CA ALA A 124 3.30 14.69 -1.75
C ALA A 124 3.10 13.16 -1.87
N VAL A 125 2.94 12.47 -0.74
CA VAL A 125 2.78 11.00 -0.73
C VAL A 125 1.44 10.61 -1.37
N ALA A 126 0.34 11.25 -0.98
CA ALA A 126 -0.97 10.95 -1.52
C ALA A 126 -1.05 11.18 -3.04
N THR A 127 -0.39 12.22 -3.55
CA THR A 127 -0.34 12.50 -4.99
C THR A 127 0.51 11.48 -5.71
N SER A 128 1.65 11.07 -5.17
CA SER A 128 2.50 10.03 -5.77
C SER A 128 1.73 8.72 -6.00
N PHE A 129 1.02 8.21 -4.99
CA PHE A 129 0.17 7.02 -5.14
C PHE A 129 -0.99 7.21 -6.13
N ARG A 130 -1.60 8.41 -6.15
CA ARG A 130 -2.66 8.74 -7.10
C ARG A 130 -2.16 8.73 -8.55
N GLU A 131 -1.00 9.32 -8.82
CA GLU A 131 -0.42 9.36 -10.17
C GLU A 131 -0.03 7.97 -10.67
N ILE A 132 0.59 7.15 -9.80
CA ILE A 132 0.88 5.74 -10.13
C ILE A 132 -0.40 4.99 -10.46
N ARG A 133 -1.41 5.06 -9.59
CA ARG A 133 -2.71 4.40 -9.80
C ARG A 133 -3.38 4.87 -11.08
N ASN A 134 -3.40 6.18 -11.35
CA ASN A 134 -4.01 6.74 -12.55
C ASN A 134 -3.27 6.26 -13.81
N THR A 135 -1.94 6.19 -13.74
CA THR A 135 -1.13 5.65 -14.84
C THR A 135 -1.49 4.20 -15.12
N ILE A 136 -1.58 3.35 -14.09
CA ILE A 136 -2.03 1.94 -14.22
C ILE A 136 -3.43 1.87 -14.85
N HIS A 137 -4.39 2.61 -14.29
CA HIS A 137 -5.79 2.56 -14.73
C HIS A 137 -6.01 3.05 -16.17
N HIS A 138 -5.32 4.11 -16.58
CA HIS A 138 -5.46 4.66 -17.94
C HIS A 138 -4.59 3.94 -18.97
N LEU A 139 -3.66 3.09 -18.54
CA LEU A 139 -2.80 2.33 -19.45
C LEU A 139 -3.62 1.42 -20.36
N GLY A 140 -4.58 0.67 -19.81
CA GLY A 140 -5.45 -0.21 -20.60
C GLY A 140 -6.26 0.55 -21.65
N GLU A 141 -6.78 1.73 -21.31
CA GLU A 141 -7.50 2.59 -22.25
C GLU A 141 -6.59 3.09 -23.38
N LYS A 142 -5.35 3.51 -23.05
CA LYS A 142 -4.35 3.92 -24.05
C LYS A 142 -3.97 2.78 -24.98
N VAL A 143 -3.81 1.55 -24.45
CA VAL A 143 -3.56 0.35 -25.27
C VAL A 143 -4.70 0.14 -26.26
N LEU A 144 -5.94 0.12 -25.78
CA LEU A 144 -7.12 -0.15 -26.60
C LEU A 144 -7.33 0.91 -27.69
N ASN A 145 -6.98 2.16 -27.40
CA ASN A 145 -7.10 3.28 -28.34
C ASN A 145 -5.88 3.42 -29.29
N GLY A 146 -4.88 2.53 -29.22
CA GLY A 146 -3.67 2.61 -30.05
C GLY A 146 -2.80 3.85 -29.75
N GLN A 147 -2.88 4.38 -28.53
CA GLN A 147 -2.18 5.60 -28.09
C GLN A 147 -0.80 5.32 -27.46
N ILE A 148 -0.35 4.06 -27.49
CA ILE A 148 0.97 3.66 -26.96
C ILE A 148 2.01 3.65 -28.07
N SER A 149 3.12 4.34 -27.83
CA SER A 149 4.30 4.36 -28.70
C SER A 149 5.41 3.45 -28.15
N GLU A 150 6.35 3.06 -29.01
CA GLU A 150 7.53 2.29 -28.60
C GLU A 150 8.29 3.02 -27.47
N GLY A 151 8.73 2.26 -26.46
CA GLY A 151 9.42 2.78 -25.27
C GLY A 151 8.50 3.31 -24.17
N GLN A 152 7.19 3.41 -24.38
CA GLN A 152 6.24 3.73 -23.32
C GLN A 152 5.95 2.52 -22.41
N PRO A 153 5.60 2.75 -21.13
CA PRO A 153 5.25 1.66 -20.22
C PRO A 153 4.03 0.89 -20.72
N ILE A 154 4.06 -0.43 -20.60
CA ILE A 154 2.95 -1.34 -20.96
C ILE A 154 2.37 -2.08 -19.76
N ALA A 155 3.02 -1.98 -18.60
CA ALA A 155 2.58 -2.50 -17.30
C ALA A 155 3.39 -1.83 -16.18
N LEU A 156 2.90 -1.91 -14.95
CA LEU A 156 3.74 -1.79 -13.77
C LEU A 156 4.75 -2.94 -13.77
N LYS A 157 6.02 -2.70 -13.42
CA LYS A 157 6.99 -3.79 -13.27
C LYS A 157 7.90 -3.63 -12.05
N PRO A 158 8.27 -4.73 -11.38
CA PRO A 158 9.41 -4.77 -10.47
C PRO A 158 10.70 -4.52 -11.26
N ASP A 159 11.51 -3.59 -10.80
CA ASP A 159 12.75 -3.19 -11.48
C ASP A 159 13.78 -2.65 -10.48
N GLY A 160 14.92 -2.19 -11.02
CA GLY A 160 15.96 -1.47 -10.30
C GLY A 160 17.27 -1.44 -11.09
N SER A 161 18.35 -1.05 -10.43
CA SER A 161 19.65 -0.89 -11.11
C SER A 161 20.29 -2.23 -11.50
N GLU A 162 21.14 -2.22 -12.52
CA GLU A 162 21.99 -3.35 -12.88
C GLU A 162 23.45 -2.90 -12.79
N ILE A 163 24.25 -3.60 -12.00
CA ILE A 163 25.65 -3.25 -11.73
C ILE A 163 26.59 -4.40 -12.13
N PRO A 164 27.84 -4.12 -12.52
CA PRO A 164 28.83 -5.17 -12.76
C PRO A 164 29.06 -6.04 -11.52
N HIS A 165 29.25 -7.34 -11.71
CA HIS A 165 29.60 -8.24 -10.60
C HIS A 165 30.99 -7.90 -10.05
N PRO A 166 31.17 -7.78 -8.72
CA PRO A 166 32.42 -7.30 -8.13
C PRO A 166 33.63 -8.20 -8.40
N THR A 167 33.40 -9.50 -8.64
CA THR A 167 34.47 -10.51 -8.77
C THR A 167 34.41 -11.36 -10.04
N GLU A 168 33.33 -11.30 -10.83
CA GLU A 168 33.13 -12.17 -11.99
C GLU A 168 33.05 -11.33 -13.26
N ALA A 169 34.12 -11.36 -14.06
CA ALA A 169 34.20 -10.58 -15.29
C ALA A 169 33.09 -10.98 -16.27
N GLY A 170 32.39 -9.97 -16.82
CA GLY A 170 31.30 -10.17 -17.76
C GLY A 170 29.96 -10.58 -17.12
N GLN A 171 29.89 -10.70 -15.79
CA GLN A 171 28.64 -10.89 -15.06
C GLN A 171 28.11 -9.57 -14.49
N THR A 172 26.80 -9.52 -14.28
CA THR A 172 26.07 -8.39 -13.69
C THR A 172 25.18 -8.86 -12.54
N ILE A 173 24.81 -7.94 -11.65
CA ILE A 173 23.82 -8.11 -10.59
C ILE A 173 22.66 -7.16 -10.89
N LYS A 174 21.47 -7.71 -11.12
CA LYS A 174 20.22 -6.96 -11.20
C LYS A 174 19.63 -6.82 -9.80
N ILE A 175 19.51 -5.59 -9.34
CA ILE A 175 18.90 -5.27 -8.04
C ILE A 175 17.43 -4.94 -8.30
N ILE A 176 16.53 -5.69 -7.68
CA ILE A 176 15.09 -5.43 -7.73
C ILE A 176 14.70 -4.71 -6.44
N ASP A 177 14.52 -3.39 -6.52
CA ASP A 177 14.34 -2.49 -5.36
C ASP A 177 13.11 -1.56 -5.46
N ARG A 178 12.44 -1.52 -6.61
CA ARG A 178 11.31 -0.61 -6.85
C ARG A 178 10.28 -1.17 -7.82
N LEU A 179 9.11 -0.53 -7.81
CA LEU A 179 8.10 -0.65 -8.85
C LEU A 179 8.20 0.56 -9.78
N VAL A 180 8.10 0.32 -11.08
CA VAL A 180 8.21 1.36 -12.12
C VAL A 180 7.01 1.30 -13.05
N ILE A 181 6.42 2.46 -13.34
CA ILE A 181 5.47 2.65 -14.43
C ILE A 181 5.64 4.03 -15.07
N GLY A 182 6.22 4.06 -16.27
CA GLY A 182 6.52 5.30 -16.98
C GLY A 182 7.51 6.16 -16.20
N PRO A 183 7.19 7.45 -15.91
CA PRO A 183 8.05 8.32 -15.11
C PRO A 183 7.91 8.10 -13.60
N HIS A 184 7.00 7.23 -13.17
CA HIS A 184 6.70 7.02 -11.76
C HIS A 184 7.45 5.81 -11.23
N GLU A 185 8.07 5.98 -10.07
CA GLU A 185 8.71 4.92 -9.32
C GLU A 185 8.37 5.00 -7.84
N ILE A 186 8.33 3.85 -7.18
CA ILE A 186 8.24 3.73 -5.74
C ILE A 186 9.14 2.60 -5.26
N THR A 187 10.05 2.88 -4.33
CA THR A 187 10.91 1.83 -3.78
C THR A 187 10.08 0.91 -2.87
N PHE A 188 10.47 -0.35 -2.78
CA PHE A 188 9.80 -1.27 -1.86
C PHE A 188 9.99 -0.86 -0.39
N VAL A 189 11.10 -0.20 -0.07
CA VAL A 189 11.36 0.39 1.26
C VAL A 189 10.33 1.47 1.59
N ASP A 190 10.09 2.42 0.68
CA ASP A 190 9.12 3.50 0.89
C ASP A 190 7.68 2.97 0.95
N LEU A 191 7.37 1.95 0.13
CA LEU A 191 6.08 1.27 0.15
C LEU A 191 5.84 0.58 1.50
N VAL A 192 6.82 -0.17 2.02
CA VAL A 192 6.73 -0.83 3.32
C VAL A 192 6.69 0.17 4.47
N ALA A 193 7.43 1.28 4.39
CA ALA A 193 7.30 2.38 5.36
C ALA A 193 5.87 2.95 5.39
N THR A 194 5.26 3.12 4.20
CA THR A 194 3.86 3.56 4.08
C THR A 194 2.91 2.55 4.72
N PHE A 195 3.11 1.24 4.53
CA PHE A 195 2.35 0.21 5.22
C PHE A 195 2.47 0.37 6.74
N GLY A 196 3.68 0.57 7.26
CA GLY A 196 3.90 0.80 8.70
C GLY A 196 3.13 1.99 9.25
N GLU A 197 3.04 3.09 8.50
CA GLU A 197 2.23 4.24 8.92
C GLU A 197 0.72 3.98 8.87
N LEU A 198 0.22 3.31 7.83
CA LEU A 198 -1.19 2.92 7.71
C LEU A 198 -1.59 1.97 8.85
N SER A 199 -0.70 1.04 9.17
CA SER A 199 -0.79 0.09 10.29
C SER A 199 -0.92 0.82 11.62
N ALA A 200 -0.02 1.77 11.88
CA ALA A 200 -0.04 2.60 13.07
C ALA A 200 -1.32 3.46 13.15
N ALA A 201 -1.84 3.94 12.01
CA ALA A 201 -3.10 4.66 11.96
C ALA A 201 -4.31 3.77 12.33
N ALA A 202 -4.33 2.51 11.89
CA ALA A 202 -5.36 1.54 12.27
C ALA A 202 -5.33 1.23 13.78
N ALA A 203 -4.13 1.02 14.33
CA ALA A 203 -3.94 0.84 15.77
C ALA A 203 -4.36 2.10 16.55
N TYR A 204 -4.02 3.29 16.05
CA TYR A 204 -4.42 4.56 16.66
C TYR A 204 -5.95 4.69 16.67
N MET A 205 -6.64 4.40 15.56
CA MET A 205 -8.12 4.38 15.50
C MET A 205 -8.72 3.44 16.54
N ALA A 206 -8.15 2.26 16.74
CA ALA A 206 -8.60 1.32 17.75
C ALA A 206 -8.61 1.98 19.14
N GLY A 207 -7.63 2.85 19.44
CA GLY A 207 -7.54 3.65 20.67
C GLY A 207 -8.78 4.50 21.00
N CYS A 208 -9.59 4.88 20.01
CA CYS A 208 -10.81 5.68 20.20
C CYS A 208 -11.97 4.85 20.78
N ALA A 209 -11.90 4.49 22.06
CA ALA A 209 -12.93 3.66 22.72
C ALA A 209 -14.20 4.46 23.08
N PRO A 210 -15.42 3.89 22.97
CA PRO A 210 -16.71 4.52 23.32
C PRO A 210 -16.76 5.25 24.68
N HIS A 211 -16.01 4.78 25.68
CA HIS A 211 -16.09 5.24 27.06
C HIS A 211 -15.03 6.26 27.51
N LEU A 212 -13.99 6.55 26.70
CA LEU A 212 -12.82 7.33 27.15
C LEU A 212 -12.97 8.86 27.13
N VAL A 213 -14.15 9.42 26.84
CA VAL A 213 -14.36 10.90 26.78
C VAL A 213 -15.45 11.41 27.73
N GLN A 214 -16.12 10.54 28.50
CA GLN A 214 -17.06 11.01 29.53
C GLN A 214 -16.40 11.74 30.70
N ARG A 215 -15.07 11.68 30.86
CA ARG A 215 -14.35 12.41 31.93
C ARG A 215 -13.90 13.82 31.57
N ALA A 216 -13.99 14.25 30.31
CA ALA A 216 -13.57 15.59 29.90
C ALA A 216 -14.70 16.62 29.89
N ALA A 217 -15.96 16.19 30.07
CA ALA A 217 -17.15 17.05 30.10
C ALA A 217 -17.72 17.22 31.52
N SER A 218 -16.92 16.94 32.56
CA SER A 218 -17.34 16.99 33.97
C SER A 218 -16.37 17.79 34.84
N ASN A 219 -15.81 18.88 34.31
CA ASN A 219 -15.14 19.93 35.06
C ASN A 219 -15.63 21.29 34.59
#